data_AF-A0A0N1FSY0-F1
#
_entry.id   AF-A0A0N1FSY0-F1
#
_cell.length_a   1.000
_cell.length_b   1.000
_cell.length_c   1.000
_cell.angle_alpha   90.00
_cell.angle_beta   90.00
_cell.angle_gamma   90.00
#
_symmetry.space_group_name_H-M   'P 1'
#
loop_
_entity.id
_entity.type
_entity.pdbx_description
1 polymer ?
#
loop_
_entity_poly.entity_id
_entity_poly.type
_entity_poly.pdbx_seq_one_letter_code
_entity_poly.pdbx_strand_id
1 'polypeptide(L)'
;MHDPGKILLDVALAVALGGDCLADVGMLRAEPAVFGPVDSDPAVSRLIDVLASAGPKALAAIRTARDHVREHVWKLAGKRPRTPADR
;
A
#
# COMPACT_ATOMS: atom_id res chain seq x y z
N MET A 1 -17.44 4.72 -4.62
CA MET A 1 -17.24 4.13 -3.28
C MET A 1 -15.73 4.04 -3.08
N HIS A 2 -15.20 4.55 -1.97
CA HIS A 2 -13.76 4.52 -1.67
C HIS A 2 -13.37 3.16 -1.10
N ASP A 3 -12.25 2.59 -1.55
CA ASP A 3 -11.70 1.34 -1.01
C ASP A 3 -10.61 1.68 0.03
N PRO A 4 -10.85 1.43 1.34
CA PRO A 4 -9.86 1.66 2.39
C PRO A 4 -8.53 0.95 2.15
N GLY A 5 -8.55 -0.24 1.52
CA GLY A 5 -7.35 -0.99 1.19
C GLY A 5 -6.48 -0.27 0.16
N LYS A 6 -7.11 0.27 -0.90
CA LYS A 6 -6.42 1.07 -1.91
C LYS A 6 -5.87 2.38 -1.33
N ILE A 7 -6.63 3.08 -0.49
CA ILE A 7 -6.15 4.31 0.17
C ILE A 7 -4.91 4.01 1.02
N LEU A 8 -4.93 2.93 1.80
CA LEU A 8 -3.77 2.53 2.61
C LEU A 8 -2.56 2.14 1.75
N LEU A 9 -2.79 1.49 0.60
CA LEU A 9 -1.75 1.20 -0.38
C LEU A 9 -1.12 2.47 -0.97
N ASP A 10 -1.93 3.48 -1.28
CA ASP A 10 -1.44 4.76 -1.81
C ASP A 10 -0.57 5.50 -0.80
N VAL A 11 -0.97 5.52 0.47
CA VAL A 11 -0.12 6.06 1.54
C VAL A 11 1.20 5.30 1.65
N ALA A 12 1.15 3.96 1.62
CA ALA A 12 2.36 3.14 1.69
C ALA A 12 3.32 3.39 0.51
N LEU A 13 2.76 3.62 -0.68
CA LEU A 13 3.53 3.93 -1.89
C LEU A 13 4.14 5.32 -1.84
N ALA A 14 3.39 6.33 -1.36
CA ALA A 14 3.93 7.68 -1.15
C ALA A 14 5.13 7.65 -0.21
N VAL A 15 5.05 6.92 0.91
CA VAL A 15 6.17 6.72 1.84
C VAL A 15 7.34 5.98 1.18
N ALA A 16 7.07 4.93 0.40
CA ALA A 16 8.11 4.17 -0.30
C ALA A 16 8.88 5.01 -1.33
N LEU A 17 8.23 6.02 -1.92
CA LEU A 17 8.83 6.98 -2.85
C LEU A 17 9.54 8.15 -2.14
N GLY A 18 9.51 8.20 -0.81
CA GLY A 18 10.21 9.20 0.00
C GLY A 18 9.31 10.29 0.59
N GLY A 19 7.98 10.15 0.52
CA GLY A 19 7.05 11.05 1.20
C GLY A 19 7.13 10.93 2.72
N ASP A 20 6.96 12.05 3.41
CA ASP A 20 6.97 12.17 4.87
C ASP A 20 5.65 12.70 5.44
N CYS A 21 4.70 13.06 4.56
CA CYS A 21 3.38 13.59 4.91
C CYS A 21 2.26 12.81 4.19
N LEU A 22 1.06 12.74 4.81
CA LEU A 22 -0.11 12.13 4.17
C LEU A 22 -0.53 12.85 2.88
N ALA A 23 -0.23 14.15 2.75
CA ALA A 23 -0.52 14.93 1.56
C ALA A 23 0.33 14.51 0.34
N ASP A 24 1.43 13.77 0.55
CA ASP A 24 2.32 13.33 -0.55
C ASP A 24 1.66 12.30 -1.46
N VAL A 25 0.51 11.74 -1.08
CA VAL A 25 -0.37 10.99 -2.01
C VAL A 25 -0.82 11.84 -3.20
N GLY A 26 -0.75 13.18 -3.09
CA GLY A 26 -0.91 14.11 -4.19
C GLY A 26 0.07 13.90 -5.34
N MET A 27 1.30 13.43 -5.06
CA MET A 27 2.26 13.04 -6.08
C MET A 27 1.77 11.85 -6.91
N LEU A 28 1.13 10.86 -6.26
CA LEU A 28 0.54 9.73 -6.97
C LEU A 28 -0.67 10.17 -7.81
N ARG A 29 -1.49 11.10 -7.30
CA ARG A 29 -2.59 11.72 -8.05
C ARG A 29 -2.13 12.44 -9.30
N ALA A 30 -0.90 12.97 -9.32
CA ALA A 30 -0.34 13.64 -10.49
C ALA A 30 0.00 12.67 -11.64
N GLU A 31 0.17 11.38 -11.33
CA GLU A 31 0.53 10.34 -12.30
C GLU A 31 -0.55 9.23 -12.39
N PRO A 32 -1.80 9.57 -12.78
CA PRO A 32 -2.92 8.63 -12.75
C PRO A 32 -2.76 7.48 -13.75
N ALA A 33 -1.93 7.63 -14.78
CA ALA A 33 -1.60 6.57 -15.73
C ALA A 33 -0.77 5.44 -15.09
N VAL A 34 -0.01 5.75 -14.02
CA VAL A 34 0.85 4.79 -13.31
C VAL A 34 0.15 4.24 -12.08
N PHE A 35 -0.47 5.12 -11.28
CA PHE A 35 -1.01 4.76 -9.96
C PHE A 35 -2.54 4.59 -9.93
N GLY A 36 -3.21 4.88 -11.05
CA GLY A 36 -4.66 4.87 -11.15
C GLY A 36 -5.31 6.02 -10.35
N PRO A 37 -6.62 5.92 -10.08
CA PRO A 37 -7.31 6.87 -9.22
C PRO A 37 -6.72 6.81 -7.80
N VAL A 38 -6.37 7.98 -7.27
CA VAL A 38 -5.89 8.14 -5.89
C VAL A 38 -6.81 9.14 -5.20
N ASP A 39 -7.16 8.82 -3.96
CA ASP A 39 -8.14 9.58 -3.19
C ASP A 39 -7.61 10.92 -2.67
N SER A 40 -8.55 11.78 -2.30
CA SER A 40 -8.24 13.11 -1.77
C SER A 40 -7.68 13.06 -0.35
N ASP A 41 -6.90 14.07 0.03
CA ASP A 41 -6.27 14.15 1.35
C ASP A 41 -7.28 14.06 2.51
N PRO A 42 -8.50 14.65 2.43
CA PRO A 42 -9.52 14.44 3.46
C PRO A 42 -10.02 13.00 3.58
N ALA A 43 -10.06 12.23 2.47
CA ALA A 43 -10.40 10.81 2.53
C ALA A 43 -9.29 9.99 3.20
N VAL A 44 -8.03 10.29 2.88
CA VAL A 44 -6.85 9.71 3.53
C VAL A 44 -6.86 10.00 5.03
N SER A 45 -7.01 11.27 5.43
CA SER A 45 -7.05 11.67 6.85
C SER A 45 -8.14 10.94 7.62
N ARG A 46 -9.37 10.89 7.10
CA ARG A 46 -10.48 10.18 7.74
C ARG A 46 -10.20 8.69 7.92
N LEU A 47 -9.57 8.04 6.95
CA LEU A 47 -9.19 6.64 7.09
C LEU A 47 -8.14 6.46 8.19
N ILE A 48 -7.13 7.32 8.25
CA ILE A 48 -6.11 7.28 9.29
C ILE A 48 -6.74 7.50 10.68
N ASP A 49 -7.69 8.41 10.82
CA ASP A 49 -8.43 8.62 12.09
C ASP A 49 -9.21 7.35 12.51
N VAL A 50 -9.88 6.69 11.55
CA VAL A 50 -10.58 5.42 11.80
C VAL A 50 -9.59 4.33 12.23
N LEU A 51 -8.44 4.19 11.57
CA LEU A 51 -7.42 3.21 11.93
C LEU A 51 -6.79 3.53 13.30
N ALA A 52 -6.53 4.81 13.58
CA ALA A 52 -5.97 5.27 14.85
C ALA A 52 -6.93 5.00 16.02
N SER A 53 -8.23 5.29 15.85
CA SER A 53 -9.25 5.02 16.87
C SER A 53 -9.41 3.51 17.18
N ALA A 54 -9.14 2.64 16.21
CA ALA A 54 -9.13 1.19 16.39
C ALA A 54 -7.85 0.66 17.08
N GLY A 55 -6.81 1.49 17.23
CA GLY A 55 -5.64 1.23 18.05
C GLY A 55 -4.90 -0.08 17.69
N PRO A 56 -4.50 -0.89 18.67
CA PRO A 56 -3.74 -2.13 18.44
C PRO A 56 -4.43 -3.13 17.50
N LYS A 57 -5.78 -3.12 17.43
CA LYS A 57 -6.54 -4.01 16.54
C LYS A 57 -6.27 -3.71 15.06
N ALA A 58 -6.25 -2.43 14.69
CA ALA A 58 -5.93 -2.03 13.33
C ALA A 58 -4.48 -2.42 12.96
N LEU A 59 -3.55 -2.18 13.87
CA LEU A 59 -2.14 -2.54 13.65
C LEU A 59 -1.96 -4.05 13.47
N ALA A 60 -2.65 -4.87 14.27
CA ALA A 60 -2.64 -6.32 14.13
C ALA A 60 -3.21 -6.77 12.78
N ALA A 61 -4.35 -6.20 12.37
CA ALA A 61 -4.96 -6.52 11.08
C ALA A 61 -4.05 -6.17 9.89
N ILE A 62 -3.40 -4.99 9.92
CA ILE A 62 -2.46 -4.57 8.88
C ILE A 62 -1.24 -5.51 8.82
N ARG A 63 -0.69 -5.91 9.98
CA ARG A 63 0.44 -6.87 10.04
C ARG A 63 0.05 -8.21 9.44
N THR A 64 -1.11 -8.76 9.82
CA THR A 64 -1.62 -10.02 9.26
C THR A 64 -1.81 -9.92 7.75
N ALA A 65 -2.42 -8.84 7.25
CA ALA A 65 -2.59 -8.63 5.82
C ALA A 65 -1.24 -8.56 5.08
N ARG A 66 -0.28 -7.81 5.61
CA ARG A 66 1.09 -7.73 5.07
C ARG A 66 1.77 -9.09 5.03
N ASP A 67 1.65 -9.89 6.08
CA ASP A 67 2.28 -11.22 6.16
C ASP A 67 1.71 -12.17 5.09
N HIS A 68 0.38 -12.19 4.93
CA HIS A 68 -0.28 -12.97 3.87
C HIS A 68 0.13 -12.52 2.46
N VAL A 69 0.15 -11.21 2.21
CA VAL A 69 0.56 -10.67 0.90
C VAL A 69 2.02 -11.01 0.61
N ARG A 70 2.90 -10.89 1.61
CA ARG A 70 4.32 -11.22 1.47
C ARG A 70 4.52 -12.70 1.14
N GLU A 71 3.84 -13.59 1.85
CA GLU A 71 3.87 -15.02 1.57
C GLU A 71 3.42 -15.31 0.12
N HIS A 72 2.34 -14.66 -0.32
CA HIS A 72 1.82 -14.81 -1.68
C HIS A 72 2.80 -14.32 -2.74
N VAL A 73 3.38 -13.12 -2.56
CA VAL A 73 4.38 -12.55 -3.48
C VAL A 73 5.60 -13.47 -3.60
N TRP A 74 6.09 -14.04 -2.50
CA TRP A 74 7.21 -14.98 -2.56
C TRP A 74 6.86 -16.28 -3.29
N LYS A 75 5.66 -16.82 -3.10
CA LYS A 75 5.18 -17.98 -3.87
C LYS A 75 5.12 -17.70 -5.37
N LEU A 76 4.77 -16.47 -5.77
CA LEU A 76 4.80 -16.05 -7.17
C LEU A 76 6.23 -15.87 -7.68
N ALA A 77 7.10 -15.23 -6.90
CA ALA A 77 8.50 -14.99 -7.26
C ALA A 77 9.32 -16.29 -7.40
N GLY A 78 9.03 -17.31 -6.57
CA GLY A 78 9.67 -18.63 -6.63
C GLY A 78 9.34 -19.45 -7.88
N LYS A 79 8.38 -19.01 -8.71
CA LYS A 79 8.06 -19.63 -10.01
C LYS A 79 8.90 -19.08 -11.17
N ARG A 80 9.90 -18.22 -10.90
CA ARG A 80 10.82 -17.73 -11.93
C ARG A 80 11.68 -18.91 -12.43
N PRO A 81 11.68 -19.26 -13.74
CA PRO A 81 12.54 -20.32 -14.23
C PRO A 81 14.00 -19.94 -13.97
N ARG A 82 14.78 -20.88 -13.41
CA ARG A 82 16.26 -20.77 -13.40
C ARG A 82 16.71 -20.54 -14.84
N THR A 83 17.30 -19.38 -15.11
CA THR A 83 17.90 -19.12 -16.42
C THR A 83 19.12 -20.02 -16.62
N PRO A 84 19.43 -20.46 -17.86
CA PRO A 84 20.53 -21.40 -18.14
C PRO A 84 21.94 -20.94 -17.77
N ALA A 85 22.12 -19.67 -17.38
CA ALA A 85 23.42 -19.08 -17.00
C ALA A 85 23.90 -19.50 -15.60
N ASP A 86 23.13 -20.33 -14.88
CA ASP A 86 23.42 -20.84 -13.54
C ASP A 86 24.04 -22.26 -13.59
N ARG A 87 24.63 -22.65 -14.73
CA ARG A 87 25.24 -23.96 -14.99
C ARG A 87 26.70 -23.83 -15.39
#